data_AF-A0A3N1A799-F1
#
_entry.id   AF-A0A3N1A799-F1
#
_cell.length_a   1.000
_cell.length_b   1.000
_cell.length_c   1.000
_cell.angle_alpha   90.00
_cell.angle_beta   90.00
_cell.angle_gamma   90.00
#
_symmetry.space_group_name_H-M   'P 1'
#
loop_
_entity.id
_entity.type
_entity.pdbx_description
1 polymer ?
#
loop_
_entity_poly.entity_id
_entity_poly.type
_entity_poly.pdbx_seq_one_letter_code
_entity_poly.pdbx_strand_id
1 'polypeptide(L)'
;MRFEPVLSDPRDESENGTGRPQRPARDRPDPLTSITPPLGPNGIPGEAAPGDAVPPAATRHSGVPLRPAQHGHSARHSWPLVVPVSAAPAAPPTARPAGAPRPGIQPGAVPATLPPVTPPPTVLAPANTPPATPDTTGTGALARPRTDFALVRELRRELSTRLTRWQRGREFTIDEEDVERARLAVAVVAEYADQVRRAGTPLTAYEERVLLDQVTAELVGLGRLQTLLVDDTIEEVHILGCDQVRITRRNGQVDWHDPIADSDDELVEILQAAARRAGATERSLSTSKPTLDLQLPDGSRLAAVYLVSHRPYAVIRKHNTLDISLDDVAGGRPDLDEMIDVLVRDFLRASMRAGLNIMVAGLAGAGKTTIIRALMDEIPPDEPYVLLEESRELLPARRTERHRAVMSFEAREGHGERGFDGRPAGEVSIADLIPVSLRMGVLRIIVGEVRSREIVPMLQAMTTSRGSMCTIHARTPSGVGERIVELALSHGREMTVDQARRMAGNALDLIVYVTVEDETGIGGRKHRFVSHVEEVIGVGEGGRIATTTVFGPGADGRAIPRHLPERIREQLLRVGYDARMLSRYIEAGVGAWRRPRHTVLRGHR
;
A
#
# COMPACT_ATOMS: atom_id res chain seq x y z
N MET A 1 51.20 -16.25 20.53
CA MET A 1 50.51 -16.17 21.84
C MET A 1 49.03 -16.07 21.49
N ARG A 2 48.16 -17.08 21.61
CA ARG A 2 47.98 -18.09 22.68
C ARG A 2 47.95 -17.43 24.07
N PHE A 3 46.78 -17.28 24.67
CA PHE A 3 46.15 -18.35 25.46
C PHE A 3 44.61 -18.24 25.47
N GLU A 4 43.96 -19.34 25.86
CA GLU A 4 42.50 -19.60 25.82
C GLU A 4 41.81 -19.41 27.19
N PRO A 5 40.47 -19.50 27.31
CA PRO A 5 39.72 -19.11 28.50
C PRO A 5 39.63 -20.20 29.59
N VAL A 6 39.11 -19.82 30.76
CA VAL A 6 38.81 -20.74 31.87
C VAL A 6 37.30 -20.94 32.02
N LEU A 7 36.89 -22.20 32.11
CA LEU A 7 35.54 -22.67 32.39
C LEU A 7 35.64 -23.66 33.55
N SER A 8 34.98 -23.42 34.69
CA SER A 8 34.75 -24.45 35.74
C SER A 8 33.59 -24.06 36.68
N ASP A 9 32.48 -24.75 36.52
CA ASP A 9 31.56 -25.16 37.60
C ASP A 9 32.21 -26.40 38.33
N PRO A 10 31.69 -27.06 39.40
CA PRO A 10 30.40 -26.88 40.09
C PRO A 10 30.40 -27.12 41.64
N ARG A 11 29.18 -27.20 42.24
CA ARG A 11 28.80 -27.94 43.48
C ARG A 11 29.30 -27.39 44.84
N ASP A 12 28.62 -27.59 45.98
CA ASP A 12 27.23 -27.96 46.35
C ASP A 12 27.06 -27.66 47.87
N GLU A 13 25.97 -28.13 48.49
CA GLU A 13 25.72 -28.30 49.94
C GLU A 13 25.09 -27.15 50.76
N SER A 14 23.85 -27.44 51.18
CA SER A 14 23.38 -27.38 52.59
C SER A 14 22.96 -26.01 53.18
N GLU A 15 21.98 -25.90 54.10
CA GLU A 15 21.05 -26.89 54.69
C GLU A 15 19.80 -26.18 55.29
N ASN A 16 18.71 -26.94 55.51
CA ASN A 16 17.66 -26.86 56.55
C ASN A 16 17.26 -25.51 57.22
N GLY A 17 15.98 -25.24 57.51
CA GLY A 17 14.76 -26.02 57.24
C GLY A 17 13.50 -25.53 57.99
N THR A 18 12.33 -25.95 57.48
CA THR A 18 11.14 -26.51 58.20
C THR A 18 10.39 -25.68 59.28
N GLY A 19 9.04 -25.70 59.40
CA GLY A 19 7.92 -26.36 58.70
C GLY A 19 6.58 -25.70 59.14
N ARG A 20 5.44 -25.74 58.40
CA ARG A 20 4.44 -26.84 58.17
C ARG A 20 3.87 -27.46 59.47
N PRO A 21 2.54 -27.81 59.55
CA PRO A 21 1.84 -28.76 58.63
C PRO A 21 0.36 -28.40 58.22
N GLN A 22 -0.16 -28.80 57.05
CA GLN A 22 -1.07 -29.96 56.69
C GLN A 22 -2.46 -29.97 57.40
N ARG A 23 -3.65 -30.40 56.90
CA ARG A 23 -4.30 -31.05 55.70
C ARG A 23 -5.82 -31.26 56.08
N PRO A 24 -6.74 -32.04 55.43
CA PRO A 24 -6.87 -32.59 54.04
C PRO A 24 -8.31 -32.58 53.36
N ALA A 25 -8.34 -32.80 52.03
CA ALA A 25 -9.22 -33.70 51.21
C ALA A 25 -10.75 -33.48 50.90
N ARG A 26 -11.14 -34.10 49.74
CA ARG A 26 -12.47 -34.37 49.10
C ARG A 26 -13.10 -33.22 48.26
N ASP A 27 -13.76 -33.46 47.11
CA ASP A 27 -13.95 -34.67 46.29
C ASP A 27 -14.14 -34.32 44.77
N ARG A 28 -14.11 -35.33 43.87
CA ARG A 28 -14.34 -35.25 42.41
C ARG A 28 -15.79 -35.65 42.05
N PRO A 29 -16.39 -35.26 40.90
CA PRO A 29 -16.17 -35.99 39.63
C PRO A 29 -16.32 -35.20 38.29
N ASP A 30 -15.89 -35.86 37.21
CA ASP A 30 -16.12 -35.64 35.77
C ASP A 30 -16.57 -37.00 35.16
N PRO A 31 -17.03 -37.13 33.88
CA PRO A 31 -17.57 -36.14 32.93
C PRO A 31 -18.96 -36.55 32.37
N LEU A 32 -19.53 -35.79 31.42
CA LEU A 32 -20.66 -36.22 30.60
C LEU A 32 -20.30 -36.35 29.11
N THR A 33 -20.50 -37.54 28.58
CA THR A 33 -20.46 -37.87 27.14
C THR A 33 -21.88 -38.24 26.68
N SER A 34 -22.36 -37.63 25.60
CA SER A 34 -23.55 -38.09 24.85
C SER A 34 -23.37 -37.72 23.37
N ILE A 35 -22.92 -38.63 22.52
CA ILE A 35 -23.72 -39.68 21.83
C ILE A 35 -24.53 -39.09 20.66
N THR A 36 -24.01 -39.35 19.47
CA THR A 36 -24.72 -39.28 18.18
C THR A 36 -25.54 -40.57 17.97
N PRO A 37 -26.80 -40.51 17.52
CA PRO A 37 -27.53 -41.65 16.96
C PRO A 37 -27.44 -41.69 15.41
N PRO A 38 -27.72 -42.84 14.77
CA PRO A 38 -27.05 -43.21 13.51
C PRO A 38 -27.84 -42.91 12.21
N LEU A 39 -27.11 -43.01 11.09
CA LEU A 39 -27.65 -43.16 9.74
C LEU A 39 -28.47 -44.46 9.58
N GLY A 40 -29.57 -44.36 8.84
CA GLY A 40 -30.36 -45.49 8.31
C GLY A 40 -30.95 -45.10 6.93
N PRO A 41 -31.14 -46.05 5.99
CA PRO A 41 -31.01 -45.71 4.57
C PRO A 41 -32.32 -45.65 3.77
N ASN A 42 -32.26 -44.97 2.60
CA ASN A 42 -32.84 -45.33 1.28
C ASN A 42 -33.42 -44.12 0.50
N GLY A 43 -33.24 -44.12 -0.83
CA GLY A 43 -34.21 -43.50 -1.76
C GLY A 43 -33.82 -42.16 -2.43
N ILE A 44 -33.10 -42.25 -3.55
CA ILE A 44 -33.06 -41.25 -4.65
C ILE A 44 -34.09 -41.72 -5.72
N PRO A 45 -34.64 -40.92 -6.68
CA PRO A 45 -34.74 -39.46 -6.85
C PRO A 45 -36.21 -38.94 -6.95
N GLY A 46 -36.40 -37.62 -7.13
CA GLY A 46 -37.67 -37.02 -7.55
C GLY A 46 -37.49 -35.66 -8.24
N GLU A 47 -37.59 -35.63 -9.56
CA GLU A 47 -37.36 -34.48 -10.44
C GLU A 47 -38.66 -33.69 -10.71
N ALA A 48 -38.64 -32.34 -10.63
CA ALA A 48 -39.42 -31.39 -11.46
C ALA A 48 -39.34 -29.94 -10.95
N ALA A 49 -39.27 -29.00 -11.89
CA ALA A 49 -39.60 -27.57 -11.74
C ALA A 49 -40.68 -27.23 -12.80
N PRO A 50 -41.05 -25.95 -13.05
CA PRO A 50 -41.45 -24.84 -12.17
C PRO A 50 -42.93 -24.42 -12.42
N GLY A 51 -43.43 -23.34 -11.79
CA GLY A 51 -44.78 -22.80 -12.13
C GLY A 51 -45.18 -21.46 -11.50
N ASP A 52 -45.18 -20.41 -12.33
CA ASP A 52 -46.09 -19.25 -12.43
C ASP A 52 -46.68 -18.52 -11.20
N ALA A 53 -46.06 -17.37 -10.90
CA ALA A 53 -46.59 -16.00 -10.99
C ALA A 53 -48.12 -15.65 -10.88
N VAL A 54 -48.35 -14.55 -10.13
CA VAL A 54 -49.37 -13.47 -10.28
C VAL A 54 -50.65 -13.47 -9.38
N PRO A 55 -51.12 -12.29 -8.88
CA PRO A 55 -52.09 -12.10 -7.78
C PRO A 55 -53.45 -11.55 -8.33
N PRO A 56 -54.36 -10.76 -7.66
CA PRO A 56 -54.37 -10.10 -6.32
C PRO A 56 -55.69 -10.14 -5.50
N ALA A 57 -55.71 -9.53 -4.30
CA ALA A 57 -56.73 -8.55 -3.84
C ALA A 57 -56.55 -8.10 -2.36
N ALA A 58 -57.11 -6.93 -2.01
CA ALA A 58 -57.13 -6.36 -0.67
C ALA A 58 -58.56 -6.24 -0.11
N THR A 59 -58.71 -6.14 1.21
CA THR A 59 -59.95 -5.63 1.83
C THR A 59 -59.65 -4.86 3.13
N ARG A 60 -60.47 -3.85 3.41
CA ARG A 60 -60.39 -2.96 4.58
C ARG A 60 -61.58 -3.24 5.51
N HIS A 61 -61.42 -3.05 6.82
CA HIS A 61 -62.52 -2.56 7.69
C HIS A 61 -61.99 -1.84 8.96
N SER A 62 -62.34 -0.55 9.06
CA SER A 62 -63.00 0.15 10.19
C SER A 62 -63.35 -0.63 11.49
N GLY A 63 -63.31 -0.08 12.71
CA GLY A 63 -62.83 1.22 13.21
C GLY A 63 -63.66 1.80 14.40
N VAL A 64 -63.01 2.53 15.34
CA VAL A 64 -63.56 3.67 16.16
C VAL A 64 -64.55 3.32 17.32
N PRO A 65 -64.62 4.03 18.48
CA PRO A 65 -63.60 4.68 19.34
C PRO A 65 -63.83 4.48 20.88
N LEU A 66 -63.06 5.16 21.76
CA LEU A 66 -63.58 6.08 22.81
C LEU A 66 -62.46 6.82 23.60
N ARG A 67 -62.82 7.97 24.18
CA ARG A 67 -62.03 8.94 24.99
C ARG A 67 -63.05 9.61 25.97
N PRO A 68 -62.72 10.56 26.89
CA PRO A 68 -61.43 11.06 27.39
C PRO A 68 -61.37 11.25 28.94
N ALA A 69 -60.29 11.85 29.45
CA ALA A 69 -60.31 12.69 30.67
C ALA A 69 -59.26 13.81 30.57
N GLN A 70 -59.54 14.99 31.18
CA GLN A 70 -58.68 16.19 31.17
C GLN A 70 -58.41 16.71 32.60
N HIS A 71 -57.32 17.48 32.74
CA HIS A 71 -57.06 18.75 33.50
C HIS A 71 -55.63 19.21 33.08
N GLY A 72 -55.04 20.38 33.37
CA GLY A 72 -55.37 21.58 34.15
C GLY A 72 -54.09 22.04 34.89
N HIS A 73 -53.56 23.27 34.85
CA HIS A 73 -53.97 24.60 34.38
C HIS A 73 -52.74 25.44 33.92
N SER A 74 -52.96 26.46 33.05
CA SER A 74 -52.53 27.90 33.09
C SER A 74 -51.11 28.32 33.57
N ALA A 75 -50.44 29.38 33.05
CA ALA A 75 -50.94 30.62 32.44
C ALA A 75 -49.88 31.45 31.63
N ARG A 76 -50.29 32.05 30.48
CA ARG A 76 -49.96 33.40 29.90
C ARG A 76 -48.46 33.76 29.61
N HIS A 77 -48.04 34.61 28.65
CA HIS A 77 -48.68 35.73 27.92
C HIS A 77 -48.20 35.87 26.43
N SER A 78 -49.18 35.89 25.51
CA SER A 78 -49.49 36.86 24.42
C SER A 78 -48.42 37.65 23.63
N TRP A 79 -48.52 37.58 22.29
CA TRP A 79 -47.97 38.50 21.27
C TRP A 79 -48.77 39.83 21.15
N PRO A 80 -48.33 40.75 20.28
CA PRO A 80 -49.25 41.35 19.32
C PRO A 80 -48.78 41.22 17.85
N LEU A 81 -49.75 41.21 16.94
CA LEU A 81 -49.58 41.12 15.48
C LEU A 81 -50.57 42.13 14.85
N VAL A 82 -50.10 43.08 14.04
CA VAL A 82 -50.96 44.00 13.26
C VAL A 82 -50.39 44.16 11.84
N VAL A 83 -51.29 44.21 10.86
CA VAL A 83 -51.14 44.11 9.39
C VAL A 83 -52.30 44.94 8.78
N PRO A 84 -52.43 45.24 7.48
CA PRO A 84 -51.51 45.68 6.41
C PRO A 84 -51.83 47.11 5.89
N VAL A 85 -51.10 47.60 4.89
CA VAL A 85 -51.67 48.47 3.82
C VAL A 85 -51.15 48.00 2.44
N SER A 86 -51.99 48.13 1.41
CA SER A 86 -51.79 47.66 0.03
C SER A 86 -51.91 48.83 -0.96
N ALA A 87 -51.12 48.83 -2.06
CA ALA A 87 -51.53 49.36 -3.38
C ALA A 87 -50.51 49.03 -4.49
N ALA A 88 -51.04 48.64 -5.65
CA ALA A 88 -50.44 48.74 -7.00
C ALA A 88 -51.50 49.46 -7.90
N PRO A 89 -51.42 49.55 -9.25
CA PRO A 89 -50.32 49.39 -10.23
C PRO A 89 -50.25 50.60 -11.23
N ALA A 90 -49.37 50.58 -12.26
CA ALA A 90 -49.58 51.33 -13.53
C ALA A 90 -48.59 50.97 -14.69
N ALA A 91 -49.10 50.96 -15.93
CA ALA A 91 -48.42 51.01 -17.25
C ALA A 91 -49.50 51.36 -18.32
N PRO A 92 -49.22 51.48 -19.64
CA PRO A 92 -48.16 52.17 -20.41
C PRO A 92 -48.79 53.37 -21.22
N PRO A 93 -48.24 53.86 -22.37
CA PRO A 93 -48.61 53.27 -23.69
C PRO A 93 -47.62 53.42 -24.90
N THR A 94 -47.71 52.45 -25.84
CA THR A 94 -47.61 52.46 -27.35
C THR A 94 -46.62 53.38 -28.13
N ALA A 95 -46.08 53.02 -29.32
CA ALA A 95 -46.72 52.35 -30.48
C ALA A 95 -45.81 51.52 -31.45
N ARG A 96 -46.41 51.10 -32.58
CA ARG A 96 -46.18 49.95 -33.52
C ARG A 96 -45.75 50.44 -34.94
N PRO A 97 -45.66 49.63 -36.05
CA PRO A 97 -45.47 48.16 -36.24
C PRO A 97 -44.57 47.69 -37.46
N ALA A 98 -44.38 46.35 -37.56
CA ALA A 98 -44.37 45.47 -38.77
C ALA A 98 -43.21 45.42 -39.82
N GLY A 99 -42.81 44.18 -40.18
CA GLY A 99 -42.05 43.82 -41.39
C GLY A 99 -41.27 42.48 -41.28
N ALA A 100 -41.52 41.49 -42.14
CA ALA A 100 -40.87 40.15 -42.19
C ALA A 100 -40.78 39.66 -43.66
N PRO A 101 -40.34 38.42 -44.02
CA PRO A 101 -39.43 37.42 -43.42
C PRO A 101 -38.37 36.81 -44.42
N ARG A 102 -37.65 35.74 -43.99
CA ARG A 102 -36.91 34.65 -44.75
C ARG A 102 -35.37 34.77 -44.82
N PRO A 103 -34.64 33.66 -45.14
CA PRO A 103 -34.66 32.27 -44.64
C PRO A 103 -33.26 31.91 -44.02
N GLY A 104 -32.90 30.75 -43.45
CA GLY A 104 -33.46 29.39 -43.43
C GLY A 104 -32.62 28.40 -44.26
N ILE A 105 -31.78 27.56 -43.63
CA ILE A 105 -31.14 26.32 -44.19
C ILE A 105 -30.62 25.43 -43.04
N GLN A 106 -30.67 24.10 -43.24
CA GLN A 106 -30.26 23.03 -42.30
C GLN A 106 -28.76 22.66 -42.42
N PRO A 107 -28.17 21.95 -41.43
CA PRO A 107 -26.86 21.32 -41.58
C PRO A 107 -26.93 20.09 -42.50
N GLY A 108 -26.26 20.15 -43.65
CA GLY A 108 -26.06 19.03 -44.57
C GLY A 108 -24.61 18.54 -44.57
N ALA A 109 -24.41 17.22 -44.67
CA ALA A 109 -23.09 16.60 -44.69
C ALA A 109 -22.51 16.50 -46.13
N VAL A 110 -21.21 16.78 -46.29
CA VAL A 110 -20.24 16.27 -47.31
C VAL A 110 -18.85 16.92 -47.02
N PRO A 111 -17.73 16.50 -47.65
CA PRO A 111 -16.94 15.32 -47.29
C PRO A 111 -15.54 15.69 -46.75
N ALA A 112 -14.84 14.73 -46.13
CA ALA A 112 -13.44 14.93 -45.73
C ALA A 112 -12.50 14.89 -46.96
N THR A 113 -11.93 16.03 -47.33
CA THR A 113 -10.88 16.13 -48.37
C THR A 113 -9.54 16.42 -47.69
N LEU A 114 -8.63 15.46 -47.70
CA LEU A 114 -7.28 15.62 -47.13
C LEU A 114 -6.36 16.41 -48.08
N PRO A 115 -5.55 17.36 -47.58
CA PRO A 115 -4.40 17.86 -48.34
C PRO A 115 -3.29 16.79 -48.41
N PRO A 116 -2.46 16.77 -49.47
CA PRO A 116 -1.46 15.73 -49.65
C PRO A 116 -0.30 15.85 -48.65
N VAL A 117 0.05 14.72 -48.04
CA VAL A 117 1.26 14.58 -47.21
C VAL A 117 2.45 14.41 -48.14
N THR A 118 3.45 15.29 -48.02
CA THR A 118 4.75 15.14 -48.67
C THR A 118 5.57 14.02 -48.02
N PRO A 119 6.24 13.14 -48.80
CA PRO A 119 7.07 12.09 -48.23
C PRO A 119 8.38 12.66 -47.64
N PRO A 120 8.90 12.08 -46.54
CA PRO A 120 10.25 12.40 -46.05
C PRO A 120 11.33 11.84 -47.01
N PRO A 121 12.54 12.43 -47.02
CA PRO A 121 13.59 12.05 -47.96
C PRO A 121 14.20 10.68 -47.66
N THR A 122 14.53 9.95 -48.72
CA THR A 122 15.28 8.68 -48.68
C THR A 122 16.67 8.88 -48.06
N VAL A 123 16.94 8.21 -46.94
CA VAL A 123 18.29 8.15 -46.36
C VAL A 123 19.12 7.11 -47.11
N LEU A 124 20.27 7.55 -47.63
CA LEU A 124 21.27 6.69 -48.27
C LEU A 124 21.87 5.70 -47.26
N ALA A 125 22.01 4.43 -47.68
CA ALA A 125 22.75 3.43 -46.93
C ALA A 125 24.27 3.75 -46.97
N PRO A 126 24.99 3.67 -45.84
CA PRO A 126 26.44 3.66 -45.84
C PRO A 126 26.96 2.24 -46.16
N ALA A 127 27.92 2.16 -47.09
CA ALA A 127 28.61 0.92 -47.42
C ALA A 127 29.82 0.68 -46.51
N ASN A 128 30.16 -0.60 -46.32
CA ASN A 128 31.45 -1.18 -45.89
C ASN A 128 32.28 -0.46 -44.81
N THR A 129 32.54 -1.18 -43.71
CA THR A 129 33.69 -0.95 -42.83
C THR A 129 34.44 -2.28 -42.62
N PRO A 130 35.79 -2.32 -42.55
CA PRO A 130 36.57 -3.56 -42.60
C PRO A 130 36.48 -4.40 -41.30
N PRO A 131 36.89 -5.68 -41.32
CA PRO A 131 36.90 -6.52 -40.12
C PRO A 131 37.96 -6.04 -39.12
N ALA A 132 37.54 -5.78 -37.87
CA ALA A 132 38.45 -5.52 -36.77
C ALA A 132 39.07 -6.83 -36.25
N THR A 133 40.39 -6.83 -36.06
CA THR A 133 41.15 -7.90 -35.41
C THR A 133 40.85 -8.00 -33.91
N PRO A 134 40.95 -9.19 -33.30
CA PRO A 134 40.70 -9.35 -31.86
C PRO A 134 41.87 -8.82 -31.02
N ASP A 135 41.69 -7.66 -30.39
CA ASP A 135 42.66 -7.14 -29.42
C ASP A 135 42.71 -8.03 -28.17
N THR A 136 43.92 -8.49 -27.85
CA THR A 136 44.18 -9.45 -26.78
C THR A 136 44.88 -8.79 -25.60
N THR A 137 44.12 -8.14 -24.72
CA THR A 137 44.62 -7.72 -23.39
C THR A 137 43.51 -7.80 -22.35
N GLY A 138 43.47 -8.89 -21.60
CA GLY A 138 42.56 -9.07 -20.48
C GLY A 138 43.05 -8.36 -19.22
N THR A 139 42.14 -7.68 -18.51
CA THR A 139 42.27 -7.48 -17.07
C THR A 139 41.15 -8.28 -16.42
N GLY A 140 41.52 -9.28 -15.62
CA GLY A 140 40.60 -10.30 -15.14
C GLY A 140 39.59 -9.78 -14.11
N ALA A 141 38.43 -9.32 -14.58
CA ALA A 141 37.23 -9.42 -13.76
C ALA A 141 36.95 -10.93 -13.56
N LEU A 142 36.89 -11.36 -12.30
CA LEU A 142 36.49 -12.73 -11.95
C LEU A 142 35.08 -12.96 -12.50
N ALA A 143 34.98 -13.69 -13.61
CA ALA A 143 33.70 -14.07 -14.19
C ALA A 143 32.93 -14.87 -13.13
N ARG A 144 31.79 -14.35 -12.68
CA ARG A 144 30.86 -15.13 -11.86
C ARG A 144 30.57 -16.43 -12.62
N PRO A 145 30.58 -17.61 -11.97
CA PRO A 145 30.31 -18.87 -12.66
C PRO A 145 28.94 -18.76 -13.34
N ARG A 146 28.94 -18.90 -14.68
CA ARG A 146 27.71 -18.85 -15.47
C ARG A 146 26.86 -20.03 -15.06
N THR A 147 25.70 -19.74 -14.47
CA THR A 147 24.73 -20.77 -14.07
C THR A 147 24.19 -21.47 -15.31
N ASP A 148 24.29 -22.80 -15.34
CA ASP A 148 23.56 -23.59 -16.33
C ASP A 148 22.11 -23.79 -15.87
N PHE A 149 21.21 -22.92 -16.35
CA PHE A 149 19.79 -23.01 -16.01
C PHE A 149 19.08 -24.21 -16.66
N ALA A 150 19.65 -24.85 -17.69
CA ALA A 150 19.08 -26.08 -18.25
C ALA A 150 19.25 -27.23 -17.25
N LEU A 151 20.42 -27.31 -16.61
CA LEU A 151 20.70 -28.22 -15.49
C LEU A 151 19.76 -27.96 -14.30
N VAL A 152 19.60 -26.70 -13.85
CA VAL A 152 18.71 -26.38 -12.70
C VAL A 152 17.29 -26.92 -12.96
N ARG A 153 16.77 -26.73 -14.18
CA ARG A 153 15.45 -27.22 -14.60
C ARG A 153 15.38 -28.76 -14.64
N GLU A 154 16.44 -29.46 -15.04
CA GLU A 154 16.51 -30.93 -15.01
C GLU A 154 16.42 -31.45 -13.56
N LEU A 155 17.26 -30.90 -12.66
CA LEU A 155 17.25 -31.25 -11.25
C LEU A 155 15.90 -30.93 -10.59
N ARG A 156 15.30 -29.78 -10.92
CA ARG A 156 13.95 -29.39 -10.47
C ARG A 156 12.87 -30.35 -10.99
N ARG A 157 12.98 -30.89 -12.21
CA ARG A 157 12.03 -31.89 -12.74
C ARG A 157 12.11 -33.21 -11.98
N GLU A 158 13.32 -33.72 -11.72
CA GLU A 158 13.49 -34.95 -10.93
C GLU A 158 12.99 -34.74 -9.49
N LEU A 159 13.33 -33.60 -8.89
CA LEU A 159 12.86 -33.21 -7.56
C LEU A 159 11.32 -33.11 -7.48
N SER A 160 10.68 -32.48 -8.46
CA SER A 160 9.21 -32.42 -8.58
C SER A 160 8.61 -33.82 -8.71
N THR A 161 9.27 -34.71 -9.46
CA THR A 161 8.86 -36.11 -9.64
C THR A 161 9.04 -36.94 -8.37
N ARG A 162 10.06 -36.65 -7.55
CA ARG A 162 10.26 -37.25 -6.21
C ARG A 162 9.23 -36.75 -5.20
N LEU A 163 8.99 -35.44 -5.14
CA LEU A 163 7.99 -34.84 -4.26
C LEU A 163 6.58 -35.36 -4.61
N THR A 164 6.22 -35.42 -5.91
CA THR A 164 4.96 -36.01 -6.36
C THR A 164 4.84 -37.50 -5.97
N ARG A 165 5.94 -38.27 -6.02
CA ARG A 165 5.96 -39.66 -5.55
C ARG A 165 5.77 -39.76 -4.03
N TRP A 166 6.32 -38.83 -3.25
CA TRP A 166 6.13 -38.76 -1.80
C TRP A 166 4.70 -38.36 -1.41
N GLN A 167 4.09 -37.38 -2.09
CA GLN A 167 2.73 -36.90 -1.85
C GLN A 167 1.65 -37.95 -2.15
N ARG A 168 1.93 -38.95 -3.00
CA ARG A 168 0.93 -39.96 -3.41
C ARG A 168 0.47 -40.83 -2.23
N GLY A 169 -0.81 -40.67 -1.89
CA GLY A 169 -1.49 -41.48 -0.87
C GLY A 169 -1.13 -41.09 0.57
N ARG A 170 -0.67 -39.85 0.80
CA ARG A 170 -0.36 -39.32 2.13
C ARG A 170 -1.18 -38.07 2.41
N GLU A 171 -1.65 -37.95 3.65
CA GLU A 171 -1.98 -36.65 4.23
C GLU A 171 -0.70 -36.07 4.87
N PHE A 172 -0.53 -34.75 4.76
CA PHE A 172 0.63 -34.02 5.27
C PHE A 172 0.25 -32.55 5.50
N THR A 173 0.95 -31.91 6.43
CA THR A 173 0.87 -30.45 6.66
C THR A 173 1.83 -29.70 5.73
N ILE A 174 1.64 -28.38 5.61
CA ILE A 174 2.52 -27.51 4.81
C ILE A 174 3.97 -27.58 5.33
N ASP A 175 4.15 -27.56 6.65
CA ASP A 175 5.47 -27.62 7.29
C ASP A 175 6.18 -28.96 6.99
N GLU A 176 5.46 -30.08 7.01
CA GLU A 176 6.01 -31.40 6.65
C GLU A 176 6.40 -31.49 5.17
N GLU A 177 5.60 -30.90 4.26
CA GLU A 177 5.95 -30.81 2.84
C GLU A 177 7.20 -29.95 2.63
N ASP A 178 7.29 -28.79 3.28
CA ASP A 178 8.43 -27.88 3.16
C ASP A 178 9.73 -28.52 3.69
N VAL A 179 9.67 -29.26 4.80
CA VAL A 179 10.80 -30.01 5.37
C VAL A 179 11.27 -31.13 4.42
N GLU A 180 10.36 -31.96 3.91
CA GLU A 180 10.76 -33.03 2.99
C GLU A 180 11.20 -32.47 1.63
N ARG A 181 10.59 -31.38 1.14
CA ARG A 181 11.02 -30.68 -0.08
C ARG A 181 12.46 -30.20 0.03
N ALA A 182 12.83 -29.57 1.14
CA ALA A 182 14.20 -29.14 1.41
C ALA A 182 15.17 -30.34 1.46
N ARG A 183 14.78 -31.43 2.11
CA ARG A 183 15.56 -32.68 2.18
C ARG A 183 15.78 -33.30 0.79
N LEU A 184 14.74 -33.37 -0.03
CA LEU A 184 14.82 -33.92 -1.38
C LEU A 184 15.64 -33.02 -2.31
N ALA A 185 15.60 -31.69 -2.12
CA ALA A 185 16.45 -30.76 -2.87
C ALA A 185 17.94 -31.01 -2.61
N VAL A 186 18.32 -31.14 -1.33
CA VAL A 186 19.69 -31.52 -0.93
C VAL A 186 20.08 -32.87 -1.54
N ALA A 187 19.21 -33.88 -1.49
CA ALA A 187 19.50 -35.19 -2.05
C ALA A 187 19.75 -35.17 -3.58
N VAL A 188 18.89 -34.48 -4.34
CA VAL A 188 19.03 -34.37 -5.81
C VAL A 188 20.32 -33.63 -6.20
N VAL A 189 20.65 -32.54 -5.52
CA VAL A 189 21.88 -31.78 -5.81
C VAL A 189 23.13 -32.53 -5.39
N ALA A 190 23.10 -33.22 -4.24
CA ALA A 190 24.22 -34.05 -3.80
C ALA A 190 24.47 -35.23 -4.75
N GLU A 191 23.42 -35.92 -5.22
CA GLU A 191 23.51 -36.99 -6.23
C GLU A 191 24.15 -36.49 -7.53
N TYR A 192 23.75 -35.30 -7.99
CA TYR A 192 24.36 -34.66 -9.16
C TYR A 192 25.84 -34.31 -8.91
N ALA A 193 26.18 -33.64 -7.81
CA ALA A 193 27.55 -33.30 -7.46
C ALA A 193 28.45 -34.55 -7.39
N ASP A 194 27.93 -35.65 -6.86
CA ASP A 194 28.54 -36.98 -6.86
C ASP A 194 28.74 -37.55 -8.27
N GLN A 195 27.78 -37.38 -9.18
CA GLN A 195 27.87 -37.80 -10.59
C GLN A 195 28.95 -37.00 -11.33
N VAL A 196 28.97 -35.66 -11.22
CA VAL A 196 29.98 -34.83 -11.89
C VAL A 196 31.38 -35.05 -11.30
N ARG A 197 31.49 -35.31 -9.98
CA ARG A 197 32.74 -35.74 -9.33
C ARG A 197 33.29 -37.03 -9.95
N ARG A 198 32.43 -38.02 -10.24
CA ARG A 198 32.82 -39.27 -10.93
C ARG A 198 33.18 -39.05 -12.40
N ALA A 199 32.60 -38.05 -13.06
CA ALA A 199 32.91 -37.66 -14.43
C ALA A 199 34.23 -36.87 -14.57
N GLY A 200 34.87 -36.48 -13.46
CA GLY A 200 36.18 -35.81 -13.45
C GLY A 200 36.16 -34.29 -13.33
N THR A 201 34.97 -33.67 -13.21
CA THR A 201 34.81 -32.21 -13.09
C THR A 201 34.08 -31.83 -11.79
N PRO A 202 34.67 -32.10 -10.60
CA PRO A 202 34.00 -31.89 -9.33
C PRO A 202 33.59 -30.42 -9.12
N LEU A 203 32.34 -30.20 -8.71
CA LEU A 203 31.86 -28.91 -8.23
C LEU A 203 32.61 -28.50 -6.95
N THR A 204 32.85 -27.20 -6.79
CA THR A 204 33.26 -26.63 -5.50
C THR A 204 32.06 -26.54 -4.55
N ALA A 205 32.34 -26.50 -3.24
CA ALA A 205 31.30 -26.31 -2.22
C ALA A 205 30.52 -24.99 -2.37
N TYR A 206 31.08 -24.00 -3.08
CA TYR A 206 30.37 -22.77 -3.44
C TYR A 206 29.38 -23.00 -4.58
N GLU A 207 29.80 -23.68 -5.65
CA GLU A 207 28.93 -24.00 -6.80
C GLU A 207 27.81 -24.96 -6.42
N GLU A 208 28.09 -25.97 -5.60
CA GLU A 208 27.07 -26.90 -5.09
C GLU A 208 26.01 -26.17 -4.24
N ARG A 209 26.44 -25.18 -3.43
CA ARG A 209 25.52 -24.33 -2.65
C ARG A 209 24.69 -23.41 -3.54
N VAL A 210 25.30 -22.76 -4.53
CA VAL A 210 24.57 -21.93 -5.51
C VAL A 210 23.53 -22.76 -6.28
N LEU A 211 23.91 -23.98 -6.69
CA LEU A 211 23.00 -24.90 -7.38
C LEU A 211 21.84 -25.36 -6.47
N LEU A 212 22.10 -25.63 -5.19
CA LEU A 212 21.06 -25.94 -4.20
C LEU A 212 20.11 -24.77 -3.97
N ASP A 213 20.64 -23.55 -3.78
CA ASP A 213 19.83 -22.35 -3.60
C ASP A 213 18.94 -22.11 -4.83
N GLN A 214 19.44 -22.36 -6.05
CA GLN A 214 18.70 -22.22 -7.31
C GLN A 214 17.62 -23.31 -7.52
N VAL A 215 17.96 -24.58 -7.32
CA VAL A 215 16.98 -25.68 -7.41
C VAL A 215 15.87 -25.50 -6.38
N THR A 216 16.22 -25.06 -5.16
CA THR A 216 15.24 -24.76 -4.11
C THR A 216 14.38 -23.54 -4.48
N ALA A 217 14.99 -22.46 -5.00
CA ALA A 217 14.28 -21.27 -5.48
C ALA A 217 13.29 -21.56 -6.62
N GLU A 218 13.62 -22.46 -7.54
CA GLU A 218 12.72 -22.85 -8.63
C GLU A 218 11.50 -23.65 -8.14
N LEU A 219 11.57 -24.28 -6.95
CA LEU A 219 10.40 -24.90 -6.29
C LEU A 219 9.50 -23.88 -5.60
N VAL A 220 10.08 -22.85 -4.97
CA VAL A 220 9.32 -21.64 -4.56
C VAL A 220 8.74 -20.93 -5.81
N GLY A 221 9.23 -21.29 -7.00
CA GLY A 221 8.59 -21.16 -8.30
C GLY A 221 8.32 -19.74 -8.75
N LEU A 222 9.10 -18.80 -8.22
CA LEU A 222 9.43 -17.55 -8.88
C LEU A 222 10.61 -17.74 -9.84
N GLY A 223 11.23 -18.94 -9.86
CA GLY A 223 12.27 -19.32 -10.82
C GLY A 223 13.47 -18.39 -10.73
N ARG A 224 13.99 -17.93 -11.88
CA ARG A 224 15.12 -16.99 -11.93
C ARG A 224 14.80 -15.64 -11.26
N LEU A 225 13.52 -15.25 -11.14
CA LEU A 225 13.11 -14.03 -10.45
C LEU A 225 13.49 -14.04 -8.96
N GLN A 226 13.56 -15.22 -8.32
CA GLN A 226 13.94 -15.32 -6.91
C GLN A 226 15.33 -14.73 -6.64
N THR A 227 16.27 -14.85 -7.59
CA THR A 227 17.61 -14.25 -7.52
C THR A 227 17.55 -12.72 -7.43
N LEU A 228 16.58 -12.10 -8.08
CA LEU A 228 16.34 -10.65 -8.04
C LEU A 228 15.63 -10.24 -6.75
N LEU A 229 14.78 -11.10 -6.20
CA LEU A 229 14.07 -10.87 -4.93
C LEU A 229 15.01 -10.97 -3.72
N VAL A 230 16.13 -11.69 -3.79
CA VAL A 230 17.13 -11.74 -2.70
C VAL A 230 18.21 -10.65 -2.80
N ASP A 231 18.35 -9.94 -3.93
CA ASP A 231 19.26 -8.80 -4.02
C ASP A 231 18.63 -7.56 -3.37
N ASP A 232 19.10 -7.21 -2.18
CA ASP A 232 18.62 -6.06 -1.42
C ASP A 232 19.05 -4.72 -2.00
N THR A 233 19.98 -4.67 -2.96
CA THR A 233 20.38 -3.42 -3.62
C THR A 233 19.37 -2.97 -4.68
N ILE A 234 18.46 -3.85 -5.10
CA ILE A 234 17.40 -3.56 -6.08
C ILE A 234 16.25 -2.76 -5.43
N GLU A 235 15.70 -1.79 -6.14
CA GLU A 235 14.46 -1.06 -5.79
C GLU A 235 13.30 -1.52 -6.69
N GLU A 236 13.54 -1.70 -7.99
CA GLU A 236 12.51 -2.00 -8.99
C GLU A 236 13.08 -2.85 -10.14
N VAL A 237 12.28 -3.78 -10.68
CA VAL A 237 12.62 -4.64 -11.83
C VAL A 237 11.51 -4.52 -12.86
N HIS A 238 11.85 -4.19 -14.11
CA HIS A 238 10.94 -4.25 -15.27
C HIS A 238 11.33 -5.45 -16.14
N ILE A 239 10.35 -6.26 -16.50
CA ILE A 239 10.50 -7.49 -17.30
C ILE A 239 9.70 -7.26 -18.59
N LEU A 240 10.40 -7.15 -19.71
CA LEU A 240 9.88 -6.75 -21.03
C LEU A 240 9.83 -7.97 -21.98
N GLY A 241 9.12 -9.02 -21.55
CA GLY A 241 9.27 -10.39 -22.05
C GLY A 241 10.37 -11.16 -21.30
N CYS A 242 10.64 -12.40 -21.71
CA CYS A 242 11.55 -13.31 -20.99
C CYS A 242 13.02 -12.88 -20.90
N ASP A 243 13.51 -12.08 -21.86
CA ASP A 243 14.92 -11.79 -22.13
C ASP A 243 15.36 -10.34 -21.87
N GLN A 244 14.42 -9.41 -21.76
CA GLN A 244 14.71 -7.99 -21.54
C GLN A 244 14.35 -7.56 -20.11
N VAL A 245 15.32 -7.66 -19.20
CA VAL A 245 15.10 -7.33 -17.78
C VAL A 245 15.92 -6.10 -17.38
N ARG A 246 15.23 -5.02 -17.01
CA ARG A 246 15.83 -3.76 -16.56
C ARG A 246 15.69 -3.64 -15.04
N ILE A 247 16.81 -3.49 -14.34
CA ILE A 247 16.89 -3.36 -12.88
C ILE A 247 17.19 -1.91 -12.53
N THR A 248 16.42 -1.31 -11.63
CA THR A 248 16.74 -0.05 -10.95
C THR A 248 17.21 -0.37 -9.53
N ARG A 249 18.42 0.05 -9.16
CA ARG A 249 18.96 -0.10 -7.81
C ARG A 249 18.63 1.11 -6.92
N ARG A 250 18.70 0.95 -5.60
CA ARG A 250 18.40 2.01 -4.60
C ARG A 250 19.24 3.28 -4.76
N ASN A 251 20.43 3.18 -5.37
CA ASN A 251 21.30 4.33 -5.68
C ASN A 251 20.88 5.09 -6.96
N GLY A 252 19.82 4.66 -7.65
CA GLY A 252 19.37 5.20 -8.93
C GLY A 252 20.07 4.62 -10.17
N GLN A 253 21.04 3.72 -10.00
CA GLN A 253 21.70 3.03 -11.11
C GLN A 253 20.71 2.11 -11.83
N VAL A 254 20.81 2.08 -13.16
CA VAL A 254 20.01 1.19 -14.01
C VAL A 254 20.92 0.18 -14.70
N ASP A 255 20.67 -1.10 -14.45
CA ASP A 255 21.38 -2.23 -15.06
C ASP A 255 20.42 -3.05 -15.95
N TRP A 256 20.99 -3.85 -16.86
CA TRP A 256 20.27 -4.90 -17.57
C TRP A 256 20.73 -6.28 -17.07
N HIS A 257 19.81 -7.23 -16.99
CA HIS A 257 20.04 -8.57 -16.45
C HIS A 257 19.78 -9.65 -17.50
N ASP A 258 20.44 -10.80 -17.33
CA ASP A 258 20.24 -12.00 -18.16
C ASP A 258 18.77 -12.48 -18.16
N PRO A 259 18.32 -13.22 -19.20
CA PRO A 259 16.94 -13.71 -19.33
C PRO A 259 16.43 -14.46 -18.09
N ILE A 260 15.24 -14.09 -17.62
CA ILE A 260 14.59 -14.68 -16.45
C ILE A 260 13.74 -15.93 -16.77
N ALA A 261 13.57 -16.24 -18.05
CA ALA A 261 12.96 -17.44 -18.60
C ALA A 261 13.55 -17.71 -20.00
N ASP A 262 13.39 -18.92 -20.53
CA ASP A 262 13.82 -19.29 -21.89
C ASP A 262 12.79 -18.89 -22.95
N SER A 263 11.53 -18.68 -22.57
CA SER A 263 10.46 -18.22 -23.46
C SER A 263 9.45 -17.32 -22.74
N ASP A 264 8.68 -16.57 -23.52
CA ASP A 264 7.57 -15.76 -23.01
C ASP A 264 6.48 -16.66 -22.38
N ASP A 265 6.27 -17.87 -22.89
CA ASP A 265 5.35 -18.86 -22.30
C ASP A 265 5.83 -19.33 -20.91
N GLU A 266 7.13 -19.61 -20.73
CA GLU A 266 7.70 -20.01 -19.44
C GLU A 266 7.63 -18.85 -18.42
N LEU A 267 7.79 -17.60 -18.85
CA LEU A 267 7.52 -16.43 -18.01
C LEU A 267 6.04 -16.38 -17.56
N VAL A 268 5.08 -16.65 -18.45
CA VAL A 268 3.66 -16.73 -18.09
C VAL A 268 3.39 -17.86 -17.10
N GLU A 269 4.01 -19.03 -17.27
CA GLU A 269 3.92 -20.13 -16.31
C GLU A 269 4.45 -19.76 -14.91
N ILE A 270 5.58 -19.04 -14.84
CA ILE A 270 6.16 -18.52 -13.59
C ILE A 270 5.19 -17.54 -12.91
N LEU A 271 4.63 -16.58 -13.66
CA LEU A 271 3.67 -15.61 -13.14
C LEU A 271 2.38 -16.29 -12.64
N GLN A 272 1.87 -17.28 -13.36
CA GLN A 272 0.73 -18.09 -12.93
C GLN A 272 1.05 -18.95 -11.69
N ALA A 273 2.27 -19.47 -11.58
CA ALA A 273 2.70 -20.24 -10.40
C ALA A 273 2.85 -19.34 -9.16
N ALA A 274 3.33 -18.10 -9.32
CA ALA A 274 3.29 -17.08 -8.27
C ALA A 274 1.85 -16.81 -7.81
N ALA A 275 0.94 -16.61 -8.77
CA ALA A 275 -0.47 -16.32 -8.52
C ALA A 275 -1.17 -17.44 -7.72
N ARG A 276 -1.01 -18.71 -8.12
CA ARG A 276 -1.58 -19.87 -7.41
C ARG A 276 -1.13 -19.99 -5.95
N ARG A 277 0.11 -19.61 -5.63
CA ARG A 277 0.64 -19.68 -4.25
C ARG A 277 0.30 -18.49 -3.37
N ALA A 278 -0.12 -17.36 -3.93
CA ALA A 278 -0.56 -16.19 -3.17
C ALA A 278 -1.90 -16.40 -2.44
N GLY A 279 -2.47 -17.62 -2.47
CA GLY A 279 -3.53 -18.07 -1.57
C GLY A 279 -4.95 -17.61 -1.91
N ALA A 280 -5.14 -16.84 -2.98
CA ALA A 280 -6.44 -16.37 -3.44
C ALA A 280 -6.77 -16.93 -4.82
N THR A 281 -7.82 -17.76 -4.92
CA THR A 281 -8.42 -18.26 -6.18
C THR A 281 -8.81 -17.13 -7.15
N GLU A 282 -9.02 -15.93 -6.62
CA GLU A 282 -9.37 -14.69 -7.32
C GLU A 282 -8.16 -14.05 -8.04
N ARG A 283 -6.92 -14.32 -7.59
CA ARG A 283 -5.68 -13.80 -8.18
C ARG A 283 -5.13 -14.84 -9.16
N SER A 284 -5.61 -14.79 -10.41
CA SER A 284 -5.12 -15.66 -11.51
C SER A 284 -4.82 -14.84 -12.77
N LEU A 285 -3.81 -15.28 -13.53
CA LEU A 285 -3.44 -14.71 -14.84
C LEU A 285 -3.91 -15.68 -15.93
N SER A 286 -4.89 -15.26 -16.73
CA SER A 286 -5.57 -16.12 -17.72
C SER A 286 -5.95 -15.34 -18.98
N THR A 287 -6.53 -16.03 -19.97
CA THR A 287 -7.13 -15.39 -21.15
C THR A 287 -8.31 -14.48 -20.80
N SER A 288 -9.07 -14.79 -19.74
CA SER A 288 -10.20 -13.98 -19.26
C SER A 288 -9.79 -12.91 -18.24
N LYS A 289 -8.65 -13.07 -17.57
CA LYS A 289 -8.05 -12.10 -16.65
C LYS A 289 -6.59 -11.83 -17.10
N PRO A 290 -6.37 -10.96 -18.10
CA PRO A 290 -5.05 -10.68 -18.69
C PRO A 290 -4.11 -9.85 -17.79
N THR A 291 -4.56 -9.49 -16.59
CA THR A 291 -3.80 -8.67 -15.63
C THR A 291 -3.67 -9.39 -14.29
N LEU A 292 -2.56 -9.13 -13.60
CA LEU A 292 -2.20 -9.76 -12.34
C LEU A 292 -1.60 -8.70 -11.41
N ASP A 293 -2.03 -8.67 -10.16
CA ASP A 293 -1.40 -7.91 -9.08
C ASP A 293 -1.27 -8.84 -7.87
N LEU A 294 -0.06 -8.93 -7.32
CA LEU A 294 0.33 -9.87 -6.27
C LEU A 294 1.28 -9.20 -5.29
N GLN A 295 1.08 -9.48 -4.00
CA GLN A 295 2.16 -9.45 -3.04
C GLN A 295 2.91 -10.79 -3.06
N LEU A 296 4.23 -10.73 -3.18
CA LEU A 296 5.14 -11.86 -3.08
C LEU A 296 5.50 -12.16 -1.61
N PRO A 297 6.03 -13.35 -1.28
CA PRO A 297 6.31 -13.74 0.12
C PRO A 297 7.33 -12.85 0.86
N ASP A 298 8.18 -12.12 0.14
CA ASP A 298 9.14 -11.14 0.66
C ASP A 298 8.51 -9.75 0.89
N GLY A 299 7.23 -9.56 0.57
CA GLY A 299 6.51 -8.30 0.62
C GLY A 299 6.61 -7.46 -0.67
N SER A 300 7.41 -7.87 -1.66
CA SER A 300 7.51 -7.18 -2.95
C SER A 300 6.19 -7.24 -3.72
N ARG A 301 5.85 -6.17 -4.46
CA ARG A 301 4.65 -6.14 -5.30
C ARG A 301 4.99 -6.49 -6.74
N LEU A 302 4.31 -7.51 -7.27
CA LEU A 302 4.42 -7.98 -8.66
C LEU A 302 3.13 -7.61 -9.39
N ALA A 303 3.23 -6.68 -10.34
CA ALA A 303 2.17 -6.40 -11.31
C ALA A 303 2.57 -7.01 -12.66
N ALA A 304 1.65 -7.68 -13.36
CA ALA A 304 1.92 -8.26 -14.67
C ALA A 304 0.72 -8.19 -15.62
N VAL A 305 1.02 -8.24 -16.92
CA VAL A 305 0.08 -8.13 -18.03
C VAL A 305 0.44 -9.14 -19.12
N TYR A 306 -0.57 -9.81 -19.67
CA TYR A 306 -0.45 -10.89 -20.65
C TYR A 306 -1.56 -10.75 -21.71
N LEU A 307 -1.32 -11.20 -22.96
CA LEU A 307 -2.25 -11.21 -24.11
C LEU A 307 -2.79 -9.87 -24.62
N VAL A 308 -2.81 -8.80 -23.82
CA VAL A 308 -3.14 -7.43 -24.28
C VAL A 308 -1.89 -6.63 -24.69
N SER A 309 -0.74 -7.30 -24.73
CA SER A 309 0.57 -6.79 -25.10
C SER A 309 1.29 -7.79 -26.00
N HIS A 310 2.21 -7.30 -26.86
CA HIS A 310 3.00 -8.15 -27.77
C HIS A 310 3.78 -9.26 -27.04
N ARG A 311 4.22 -8.97 -25.81
CA ARG A 311 4.93 -9.90 -24.92
C ARG A 311 4.34 -9.77 -23.51
N PRO A 312 4.44 -10.79 -22.65
CA PRO A 312 4.15 -10.64 -21.23
C PRO A 312 5.04 -9.55 -20.62
N TYR A 313 4.41 -8.60 -19.92
CA TYR A 313 5.09 -7.56 -19.17
C TYR A 313 4.91 -7.80 -17.68
N ALA A 314 5.98 -7.63 -16.89
CA ALA A 314 5.89 -7.66 -15.43
C ALA A 314 6.77 -6.60 -14.80
N VAL A 315 6.33 -6.06 -13.67
CA VAL A 315 7.09 -5.12 -12.84
C VAL A 315 7.08 -5.62 -11.41
N ILE A 316 8.27 -5.79 -10.82
CA ILE A 316 8.46 -6.12 -9.41
C ILE A 316 8.98 -4.86 -8.72
N ARG A 317 8.32 -4.45 -7.63
CA ARG A 317 8.71 -3.30 -6.80
C ARG A 317 9.07 -3.84 -5.42
N LYS A 318 10.36 -3.78 -5.05
CA LYS A 318 10.83 -4.38 -3.80
C LYS A 318 10.49 -3.48 -2.62
N HIS A 319 9.72 -3.99 -1.67
CA HIS A 319 9.47 -3.31 -0.38
C HIS A 319 10.62 -3.55 0.59
N ASN A 320 11.80 -3.09 0.17
CA ASN A 320 13.10 -3.46 0.69
C ASN A 320 13.52 -2.73 2.00
N THR A 321 12.59 -2.01 2.61
CA THR A 321 12.79 -1.24 3.84
C THR A 321 11.47 -1.17 4.61
N LEU A 322 11.16 -2.26 5.31
CA LEU A 322 9.92 -2.42 6.07
C LEU A 322 10.00 -1.77 7.45
N ASP A 323 11.11 -1.97 8.16
CA ASP A 323 11.40 -1.26 9.41
C ASP A 323 12.09 0.08 9.09
N ILE A 324 11.43 1.20 9.40
CA ILE A 324 11.94 2.57 9.27
C ILE A 324 11.47 3.36 10.49
N SER A 325 12.40 4.03 11.18
CA SER A 325 12.11 4.95 12.28
C SER A 325 12.17 6.42 11.85
N LEU A 326 11.60 7.33 12.64
CA LEU A 326 11.81 8.78 12.46
C LEU A 326 13.29 9.18 12.55
N ASP A 327 14.11 8.46 13.34
CA ASP A 327 15.55 8.71 13.42
C ASP A 327 16.30 8.30 12.17
N ASP A 328 15.87 7.23 11.48
CA ASP A 328 16.46 6.79 10.20
C ASP A 328 16.34 7.88 9.13
N VAL A 329 15.10 8.37 8.93
CA VAL A 329 14.80 9.42 7.95
C VAL A 329 15.30 10.80 8.38
N ALA A 330 15.71 10.96 9.65
CA ALA A 330 16.46 12.11 10.16
C ALA A 330 17.99 11.97 9.98
N GLY A 331 18.42 11.11 9.06
CA GLY A 331 19.84 10.88 8.73
C GLY A 331 20.55 9.93 9.69
N GLY A 332 19.82 9.18 10.52
CA GLY A 332 20.34 8.11 11.36
C GLY A 332 20.85 6.92 10.56
N ARG A 333 20.28 6.66 9.37
CA ARG A 333 20.80 5.69 8.41
C ARG A 333 21.56 6.33 7.23
N PRO A 334 22.69 5.76 6.78
CA PRO A 334 23.45 6.28 5.65
C PRO A 334 22.92 5.83 4.28
N ASP A 335 22.19 4.71 4.24
CA ASP A 335 21.58 4.11 3.05
C ASP A 335 20.25 4.75 2.63
N LEU A 336 19.70 5.66 3.45
CA LEU A 336 18.47 6.40 3.17
C LEU A 336 18.73 7.88 2.91
N ASP A 337 17.78 8.52 2.21
CA ASP A 337 17.68 9.98 2.15
C ASP A 337 17.45 10.55 3.56
N GLU A 338 18.16 11.63 3.91
CA GLU A 338 17.79 12.49 5.04
C GLU A 338 16.55 13.27 4.61
N MET A 339 15.36 12.75 4.93
CA MET A 339 14.07 13.30 4.50
C MET A 339 13.52 14.35 5.45
N ILE A 340 13.96 14.37 6.70
CA ILE A 340 13.58 15.34 7.74
C ILE A 340 14.83 15.76 8.53
N ASP A 341 14.81 16.92 9.19
CA ASP A 341 15.82 17.26 10.20
C ASP A 341 15.40 16.79 11.61
N VAL A 342 16.28 17.01 12.59
CA VAL A 342 16.00 16.63 13.98
C VAL A 342 14.85 17.43 14.62
N LEU A 343 14.52 18.63 14.11
CA LEU A 343 13.43 19.46 14.64
C LEU A 343 12.08 18.96 14.15
N VAL A 344 11.97 18.66 12.85
CA VAL A 344 10.80 18.02 12.25
C VAL A 344 10.61 16.62 12.85
N ARG A 345 11.69 15.85 13.05
CA ARG A 345 11.67 14.55 13.74
C ARG A 345 11.01 14.65 15.11
N ASP A 346 11.50 15.54 15.97
CA ASP A 346 11.02 15.65 17.36
C ASP A 346 9.60 16.22 17.44
N PHE A 347 9.25 17.13 16.53
CA PHE A 347 7.88 17.62 16.38
C PHE A 347 6.91 16.53 15.94
N LEU A 348 7.25 15.72 14.93
CA LEU A 348 6.40 14.64 14.44
C LEU A 348 6.25 13.50 15.46
N ARG A 349 7.34 13.16 16.16
CA ARG A 349 7.35 12.25 17.32
C ARG A 349 6.39 12.72 18.42
N ALA A 350 6.48 14.00 18.80
CA ALA A 350 5.55 14.59 19.77
C ALA A 350 4.10 14.59 19.26
N SER A 351 3.89 14.85 17.96
CA SER A 351 2.58 14.84 17.33
C SER A 351 1.90 13.46 17.38
N MET A 352 2.66 12.39 17.10
CA MET A 352 2.17 11.01 17.25
C MET A 352 1.78 10.69 18.69
N ARG A 353 2.64 11.04 19.66
CA ARG A 353 2.40 10.82 21.10
C ARG A 353 1.20 11.62 21.62
N ALA A 354 1.00 12.84 21.11
CA ALA A 354 -0.16 13.66 21.42
C ALA A 354 -1.48 13.12 20.83
N GLY A 355 -1.39 12.21 19.86
CA GLY A 355 -2.54 11.64 19.15
C GLY A 355 -3.12 12.60 18.12
N LEU A 356 -2.27 13.35 17.41
CA LEU A 356 -2.66 14.26 16.33
C LEU A 356 -2.88 13.51 15.02
N ASN A 357 -3.92 13.84 14.28
CA ASN A 357 -4.24 13.23 12.99
C ASN A 357 -3.36 13.82 11.87
N ILE A 358 -2.64 12.96 11.14
CA ILE A 358 -1.63 13.39 10.16
C ILE A 358 -1.97 12.90 8.74
N MET A 359 -2.06 13.82 7.78
CA MET A 359 -2.11 13.50 6.36
C MET A 359 -0.75 13.73 5.71
N VAL A 360 -0.18 12.69 5.09
CA VAL A 360 1.10 12.77 4.36
C VAL A 360 0.82 12.94 2.87
N ALA A 361 1.14 14.11 2.33
CA ALA A 361 0.87 14.49 0.95
C ALA A 361 2.15 14.49 0.09
N GLY A 362 1.99 14.37 -1.23
CA GLY A 362 3.10 14.45 -2.19
C GLY A 362 2.84 13.72 -3.51
N LEU A 363 3.82 13.74 -4.41
CA LEU A 363 3.77 13.04 -5.69
C LEU A 363 3.86 11.51 -5.54
N ALA A 364 3.65 10.78 -6.65
CA ALA A 364 4.04 9.38 -6.78
C ALA A 364 5.56 9.23 -6.62
N GLY A 365 6.00 8.17 -5.94
CA GLY A 365 7.43 7.92 -5.68
C GLY A 365 8.12 8.87 -4.69
N ALA A 366 7.42 9.87 -4.15
CA ALA A 366 8.02 10.90 -3.29
C ALA A 366 8.48 10.41 -1.91
N GLY A 367 8.06 9.22 -1.46
CA GLY A 367 8.39 8.69 -0.14
C GLY A 367 7.33 8.92 0.95
N LYS A 368 6.08 9.23 0.60
CA LYS A 368 4.96 9.34 1.57
C LYS A 368 4.84 8.09 2.46
N THR A 369 4.92 6.92 1.83
CA THR A 369 4.88 5.60 2.47
C THR A 369 6.07 5.39 3.42
N THR A 370 7.23 5.98 3.12
CA THR A 370 8.41 5.97 4.00
C THR A 370 8.16 6.80 5.26
N ILE A 371 7.59 8.00 5.12
CA ILE A 371 7.26 8.87 6.27
C ILE A 371 6.16 8.26 7.13
N ILE A 372 5.10 7.68 6.55
CA ILE A 372 4.02 7.08 7.36
C ILE A 372 4.47 5.79 8.07
N ARG A 373 5.38 4.97 7.49
CA ARG A 373 6.07 3.88 8.24
C ARG A 373 6.88 4.43 9.41
N ALA A 374 7.65 5.50 9.20
CA ALA A 374 8.41 6.14 10.26
C ALA A 374 7.53 6.70 11.39
N LEU A 375 6.34 7.23 11.07
CA LEU A 375 5.35 7.67 12.06
C LEU A 375 4.69 6.48 12.78
N MET A 376 4.45 5.36 12.09
CA MET A 376 3.93 4.13 12.69
C MET A 376 4.87 3.54 13.74
N ASP A 377 6.19 3.70 13.58
CA ASP A 377 7.20 3.26 14.55
C ASP A 377 7.12 3.98 15.92
N GLU A 378 6.42 5.12 16.01
CA GLU A 378 6.13 5.82 17.27
C GLU A 378 4.82 5.37 17.94
N ILE A 379 4.09 4.41 17.35
CA ILE A 379 2.90 3.81 17.97
C ILE A 379 3.37 2.79 19.03
N PRO A 380 2.88 2.84 20.28
CA PRO A 380 3.22 1.84 21.30
C PRO A 380 2.87 0.41 20.84
N PRO A 381 3.74 -0.60 21.03
CA PRO A 381 3.56 -1.92 20.42
C PRO A 381 2.25 -2.66 20.75
N ASP A 382 1.71 -2.41 21.93
CA ASP A 382 0.47 -3.02 22.45
C ASP A 382 -0.76 -2.11 22.29
N GLU A 383 -0.64 -0.95 21.63
CA GLU A 383 -1.78 -0.09 21.31
C GLU A 383 -2.56 -0.66 20.11
N PRO A 384 -3.86 -0.98 20.25
CA PRO A 384 -4.64 -1.54 19.14
C PRO A 384 -5.01 -0.46 18.11
N TYR A 385 -4.54 -0.66 16.88
CA TYR A 385 -4.87 0.16 15.72
C TYR A 385 -5.22 -0.68 14.50
N VAL A 386 -5.98 -0.09 13.58
CA VAL A 386 -6.27 -0.70 12.27
C VAL A 386 -5.39 -0.08 11.19
N LEU A 387 -4.87 -0.93 10.32
CA LEU A 387 -4.19 -0.59 9.08
C LEU A 387 -5.04 -1.06 7.90
N LEU A 388 -5.39 -0.14 6.99
CA LEU A 388 -6.20 -0.36 5.80
C LEU A 388 -5.40 -0.06 4.54
N GLU A 389 -5.29 -1.01 3.63
CA GLU A 389 -4.51 -0.85 2.40
C GLU A 389 -5.21 -1.50 1.20
N GLU A 390 -4.97 -1.01 -0.02
CA GLU A 390 -5.41 -1.71 -1.25
C GLU A 390 -4.60 -3.00 -1.46
N SER A 391 -3.34 -2.98 -1.05
CA SER A 391 -2.38 -4.07 -1.07
C SER A 391 -1.41 -3.78 0.08
N ARG A 392 -0.99 -4.80 0.82
CA ARG A 392 -0.18 -4.60 2.03
C ARG A 392 1.19 -4.02 1.68
N GLU A 393 1.43 -2.75 1.94
CA GLU A 393 2.73 -2.10 1.71
C GLU A 393 3.36 -1.63 3.02
N LEU A 394 2.57 -1.23 4.01
CA LEU A 394 3.05 -0.57 5.22
C LEU A 394 3.63 -1.52 6.26
N LEU A 395 3.17 -2.76 6.35
CA LEU A 395 3.72 -3.77 7.28
C LEU A 395 4.16 -5.05 6.56
N PRO A 396 5.20 -5.74 7.06
CA PRO A 396 5.49 -7.10 6.62
C PRO A 396 4.30 -8.03 6.86
N ALA A 397 4.18 -9.08 6.06
CA ALA A 397 3.21 -10.15 6.28
C ALA A 397 3.37 -10.86 7.65
N ARG A 398 4.55 -10.73 8.28
CA ARG A 398 4.82 -11.17 9.66
C ARG A 398 4.74 -9.97 10.61
N ARG A 399 3.88 -10.07 11.63
CA ARG A 399 3.81 -9.06 12.71
C ARG A 399 5.16 -8.96 13.42
N THR A 400 5.72 -7.75 13.47
CA THR A 400 6.95 -7.45 14.22
C THR A 400 6.63 -7.23 15.70
N GLU A 401 7.64 -7.33 16.56
CA GLU A 401 7.50 -7.01 17.98
C GLU A 401 7.10 -5.54 18.26
N ARG A 402 7.20 -4.65 17.25
CA ARG A 402 6.83 -3.24 17.32
C ARG A 402 5.35 -2.97 17.04
N HIS A 403 4.65 -3.94 16.43
CA HIS A 403 3.25 -3.78 16.00
C HIS A 403 2.42 -5.01 16.41
N ARG A 404 2.52 -5.40 17.69
CA ARG A 404 1.90 -6.63 18.23
C ARG A 404 0.38 -6.58 18.14
N ALA A 405 -0.21 -5.41 18.44
CA ALA A 405 -1.65 -5.20 18.48
C ALA A 405 -2.28 -4.74 17.14
N VAL A 406 -1.56 -4.78 16.01
CA VAL A 406 -2.09 -4.31 14.72
C VAL A 406 -3.12 -5.26 14.09
N MET A 407 -4.22 -4.67 13.64
CA MET A 407 -5.20 -5.30 12.77
C MET A 407 -5.04 -4.78 11.34
N SER A 408 -4.36 -5.57 10.49
CA SER A 408 -4.21 -5.23 9.06
C SER A 408 -5.37 -5.82 8.26
N PHE A 409 -6.04 -4.96 7.49
CA PHE A 409 -7.05 -5.32 6.52
C PHE A 409 -6.65 -4.83 5.13
N GLU A 410 -6.99 -5.63 4.12
CA GLU A 410 -6.66 -5.42 2.73
C GLU A 410 -7.96 -5.34 1.93
N ALA A 411 -8.04 -4.43 0.97
CA ALA A 411 -9.16 -4.38 0.04
C ALA A 411 -9.22 -5.66 -0.81
N ARG A 412 -10.41 -6.03 -1.25
CA ARG A 412 -10.63 -7.17 -2.15
C ARG A 412 -11.38 -6.72 -3.39
N GLU A 413 -10.78 -6.95 -4.56
CA GLU A 413 -11.47 -6.78 -5.82
C GLU A 413 -12.61 -7.79 -5.95
N GLY A 414 -13.81 -7.34 -6.34
CA GLY A 414 -14.90 -8.25 -6.68
C GLY A 414 -14.78 -8.75 -8.12
N HIS A 415 -15.37 -9.91 -8.42
CA HIS A 415 -15.27 -10.58 -9.72
C HIS A 415 -16.64 -11.09 -10.20
N GLY A 416 -16.76 -11.35 -11.51
CA GLY A 416 -17.96 -11.90 -12.11
C GLY A 416 -19.10 -10.89 -12.26
N GLU A 417 -20.33 -11.33 -11.99
CA GLU A 417 -21.53 -10.51 -12.14
C GLU A 417 -21.55 -9.33 -11.17
N ARG A 418 -22.18 -8.23 -11.60
CA ARG A 418 -22.41 -7.06 -10.74
C ARG A 418 -23.71 -7.24 -9.96
N GLY A 419 -23.68 -6.97 -8.66
CA GLY A 419 -24.85 -6.90 -7.82
C GLY A 419 -25.78 -5.75 -8.20
N PHE A 420 -26.94 -5.68 -7.55
CA PHE A 420 -27.93 -4.60 -7.74
C PHE A 420 -27.40 -3.20 -7.39
N ASP A 421 -26.31 -3.11 -6.62
CA ASP A 421 -25.56 -1.90 -6.30
C ASP A 421 -24.54 -1.50 -7.39
N GLY A 422 -24.41 -2.31 -8.45
CA GLY A 422 -23.46 -2.14 -9.54
C GLY A 422 -22.04 -2.58 -9.22
N ARG A 423 -21.75 -3.14 -8.04
CA ARG A 423 -20.42 -3.62 -7.64
C ARG A 423 -20.22 -5.08 -8.07
N PRO A 424 -19.04 -5.48 -8.56
CA PRO A 424 -18.74 -6.89 -8.82
C PRO A 424 -18.88 -7.75 -7.56
N ALA A 425 -19.38 -8.98 -7.69
CA ALA A 425 -19.59 -9.86 -6.56
C ALA A 425 -18.31 -10.07 -5.74
N GLY A 426 -18.41 -9.86 -4.43
CA GLY A 426 -17.29 -10.02 -3.50
C GLY A 426 -16.41 -8.77 -3.30
N GLU A 427 -16.65 -7.65 -3.97
CA GLU A 427 -15.88 -6.41 -3.78
C GLU A 427 -15.96 -5.93 -2.32
N VAL A 428 -14.80 -5.62 -1.73
CA VAL A 428 -14.65 -4.98 -0.41
C VAL A 428 -13.63 -3.87 -0.53
N SER A 429 -14.07 -2.61 -0.54
CA SER A 429 -13.20 -1.44 -0.67
C SER A 429 -12.70 -0.95 0.70
N ILE A 430 -11.65 -0.12 0.71
CA ILE A 430 -11.20 0.60 1.92
C ILE A 430 -12.35 1.40 2.55
N ALA A 431 -13.23 2.00 1.73
CA ALA A 431 -14.38 2.76 2.20
C ALA A 431 -15.38 1.89 3.00
N ASP A 432 -15.51 0.61 2.65
CA ASP A 432 -16.39 -0.33 3.38
C ASP A 432 -15.72 -0.84 4.68
N LEU A 433 -14.38 -0.90 4.72
CA LEU A 433 -13.60 -1.31 5.89
C LEU A 433 -13.48 -0.23 6.98
N ILE A 434 -13.54 1.06 6.65
CA ILE A 434 -13.45 2.14 7.65
C ILE A 434 -14.59 2.06 8.70
N PRO A 435 -15.88 1.92 8.34
CA PRO A 435 -16.96 1.72 9.32
C PRO A 435 -16.85 0.42 10.13
N VAL A 436 -16.26 -0.64 9.56
CA VAL A 436 -15.95 -1.88 10.29
C VAL A 436 -14.90 -1.61 11.37
N SER A 437 -13.85 -0.85 11.02
CA SER A 437 -12.74 -0.47 11.90
C SER A 437 -13.21 0.38 13.07
N LEU A 438 -14.10 1.36 12.83
CA LEU A 438 -14.68 2.19 13.89
C LEU A 438 -15.49 1.38 14.92
N ARG A 439 -16.13 0.27 14.51
CA ARG A 439 -16.83 -0.63 15.43
C ARG A 439 -15.90 -1.49 16.30
N MET A 440 -14.60 -1.54 15.99
CA MET A 440 -13.61 -2.27 16.80
C MET A 440 -13.07 -1.44 17.97
N GLY A 441 -13.47 -0.17 18.10
CA GLY A 441 -13.07 0.69 19.23
C GLY A 441 -11.59 1.08 19.24
N VAL A 442 -10.91 1.03 18.09
CA VAL A 442 -9.48 1.40 17.99
C VAL A 442 -9.25 2.90 18.13
N LEU A 443 -8.09 3.26 18.66
CA LEU A 443 -7.68 4.66 18.83
C LEU A 443 -7.24 5.29 17.50
N ARG A 444 -6.65 4.49 16.61
CA ARG A 444 -6.05 4.92 15.34
C ARG A 444 -6.53 4.05 14.18
N ILE A 445 -6.86 4.71 13.07
CA ILE A 445 -7.07 4.10 11.76
C ILE A 445 -6.02 4.68 10.81
N ILE A 446 -5.29 3.80 10.13
CA ILE A 446 -4.24 4.15 9.19
C ILE A 446 -4.68 3.69 7.81
N VAL A 447 -4.75 4.60 6.84
CA VAL A 447 -5.04 4.27 5.44
C VAL A 447 -3.79 4.50 4.59
N GLY A 448 -3.26 3.43 3.98
CA GLY A 448 -2.02 3.49 3.22
C GLY A 448 -2.02 4.56 2.12
N GLU A 449 -3.13 4.67 1.39
CA GLU A 449 -3.35 5.75 0.43
C GLU A 449 -4.84 6.06 0.26
N VAL A 450 -5.18 7.33 0.12
CA VAL A 450 -6.51 7.82 -0.22
C VAL A 450 -6.50 8.39 -1.65
N ARG A 451 -7.23 7.72 -2.53
CA ARG A 451 -7.37 7.95 -3.98
C ARG A 451 -8.78 8.32 -4.41
N SER A 452 -9.81 7.90 -3.68
CA SER A 452 -11.19 7.92 -4.16
C SER A 452 -12.25 8.08 -3.03
N ARG A 453 -13.28 7.23 -3.05
CA ARG A 453 -14.50 7.28 -2.20
C ARG A 453 -14.21 7.21 -0.71
N GLU A 454 -13.08 6.62 -0.32
CA GLU A 454 -12.64 6.43 1.05
C GLU A 454 -12.20 7.72 1.77
N ILE A 455 -12.01 8.85 1.07
CA ILE A 455 -11.69 10.14 1.70
C ILE A 455 -12.77 10.60 2.69
N VAL A 456 -14.05 10.47 2.35
CA VAL A 456 -15.17 10.92 3.18
C VAL A 456 -15.27 10.12 4.48
N PRO A 457 -15.34 8.78 4.47
CA PRO A 457 -15.31 7.99 5.70
C PRO A 457 -13.97 8.13 6.45
N MET A 458 -12.84 8.37 5.78
CA MET A 458 -11.56 8.60 6.47
C MET A 458 -11.58 9.92 7.26
N LEU A 459 -12.09 11.00 6.67
CA LEU A 459 -12.26 12.27 7.38
C LEU A 459 -13.26 12.13 8.54
N GLN A 460 -14.34 11.35 8.39
CA GLN A 460 -15.29 11.04 9.47
C GLN A 460 -14.67 10.18 10.58
N ALA A 461 -13.77 9.26 10.25
CA ALA A 461 -13.02 8.50 11.23
C ALA A 461 -12.04 9.41 11.99
N MET A 462 -11.35 10.32 11.29
CA MET A 462 -10.42 11.26 11.88
C MET A 462 -11.08 12.26 12.86
N THR A 463 -12.33 12.69 12.67
CA THR A 463 -13.01 13.55 13.67
C THR A 463 -13.29 12.86 15.02
N THR A 464 -13.16 11.53 15.13
CA THR A 464 -13.43 10.76 16.36
C THR A 464 -12.25 9.94 16.89
N SER A 465 -11.21 9.74 16.07
CA SER A 465 -10.00 9.00 16.41
C SER A 465 -8.85 9.91 16.86
N ARG A 466 -7.76 9.33 17.36
CA ARG A 466 -6.62 10.03 17.97
C ARG A 466 -5.29 9.53 17.44
N GLY A 467 -4.73 10.20 16.44
CA GLY A 467 -3.46 9.81 15.81
C GLY A 467 -3.66 8.93 14.58
N SER A 468 -4.82 9.04 13.94
CA SER A 468 -5.09 8.41 12.65
C SER A 468 -4.26 9.06 11.55
N MET A 469 -3.90 8.27 10.54
CA MET A 469 -3.01 8.72 9.48
C MET A 469 -3.49 8.28 8.11
N CYS A 470 -3.21 9.08 7.09
CA CYS A 470 -3.37 8.63 5.70
C CYS A 470 -2.35 9.29 4.77
N THR A 471 -2.15 8.73 3.58
CA THR A 471 -1.40 9.41 2.52
C THR A 471 -2.31 9.84 1.37
N ILE A 472 -1.97 10.95 0.70
CA ILE A 472 -2.73 11.50 -0.44
C ILE A 472 -1.79 11.94 -1.57
N HIS A 473 -2.22 11.78 -2.82
CA HIS A 473 -1.50 12.32 -3.97
C HIS A 473 -1.87 13.76 -4.27
N ALA A 474 -0.91 14.68 -4.12
CA ALA A 474 -1.08 16.11 -4.42
C ALA A 474 0.17 16.69 -5.10
N ARG A 475 -0.02 17.48 -6.16
CA ARG A 475 1.06 18.03 -7.00
C ARG A 475 1.87 19.13 -6.31
N THR A 476 1.24 19.90 -5.42
CA THR A 476 1.87 21.00 -4.67
C THR A 476 1.36 21.01 -3.22
N PRO A 477 2.11 21.60 -2.27
CA PRO A 477 1.65 21.80 -0.89
C PRO A 477 0.34 22.58 -0.82
N SER A 478 0.25 23.69 -1.57
CA SER A 478 -0.95 24.53 -1.64
C SER A 478 -2.17 23.82 -2.24
N GLY A 479 -1.96 22.83 -3.11
CA GLY A 479 -3.02 22.07 -3.77
C GLY A 479 -3.61 20.92 -2.94
N VAL A 480 -3.07 20.62 -1.75
CA VAL A 480 -3.57 19.49 -0.93
C VAL A 480 -5.03 19.68 -0.53
N GLY A 481 -5.40 20.90 -0.09
CA GLY A 481 -6.77 21.20 0.31
C GLY A 481 -7.78 21.11 -0.85
N GLU A 482 -7.39 21.54 -2.05
CA GLU A 482 -8.20 21.41 -3.25
C GLU A 482 -8.36 19.95 -3.67
N ARG A 483 -7.31 19.14 -3.54
CA ARG A 483 -7.35 17.70 -3.81
C ARG A 483 -8.27 16.94 -2.85
N ILE A 484 -8.27 17.27 -1.56
CA ILE A 484 -9.21 16.69 -0.58
C ILE A 484 -10.65 16.99 -1.01
N VAL A 485 -10.94 18.22 -1.42
CA VAL A 485 -12.26 18.64 -1.91
C VAL A 485 -12.64 17.88 -3.19
N GLU A 486 -11.75 17.79 -4.17
CA GLU A 486 -11.97 17.04 -5.43
C GLU A 486 -12.36 15.58 -5.16
N LEU A 487 -11.61 14.89 -4.30
CA LEU A 487 -11.92 13.51 -3.92
C LEU A 487 -13.25 13.41 -3.16
N ALA A 488 -13.54 14.34 -2.24
CA ALA A 488 -14.79 14.31 -1.48
C ALA A 488 -16.02 14.53 -2.38
N LEU A 489 -15.93 15.42 -3.37
CA LEU A 489 -16.99 15.62 -4.37
C LEU A 489 -17.26 14.36 -5.21
N SER A 490 -16.27 13.49 -5.40
CA SER A 490 -16.45 12.21 -6.11
C SER A 490 -17.25 11.16 -5.32
N HIS A 491 -17.46 11.37 -4.01
CA HIS A 491 -18.16 10.41 -3.15
C HIS A 491 -19.68 10.36 -3.40
N GLY A 492 -20.31 11.48 -3.80
CA GLY A 492 -21.75 11.51 -4.08
C GLY A 492 -22.30 12.89 -4.42
N ARG A 493 -23.47 12.94 -5.07
CA ARG A 493 -24.08 14.17 -5.63
C ARG A 493 -24.50 15.22 -4.58
N GLU A 494 -24.52 14.86 -3.30
CA GLU A 494 -24.91 15.73 -2.18
C GLU A 494 -23.72 16.41 -1.50
N MET A 495 -22.48 15.96 -1.76
CA MET A 495 -21.29 16.57 -1.14
C MET A 495 -21.07 17.97 -1.70
N THR A 496 -21.01 18.96 -0.81
CA THR A 496 -20.68 20.34 -1.19
C THR A 496 -19.22 20.66 -0.91
N VAL A 497 -18.66 21.60 -1.66
CA VAL A 497 -17.28 22.12 -1.45
C VAL A 497 -17.07 22.52 0.01
N ASP A 498 -17.98 23.31 0.58
CA ASP A 498 -17.84 23.81 1.95
C ASP A 498 -18.00 22.71 3.01
N GLN A 499 -18.79 21.67 2.73
CA GLN A 499 -18.86 20.48 3.60
C GLN A 499 -17.53 19.71 3.57
N ALA A 500 -16.94 19.50 2.40
CA ALA A 500 -15.63 18.85 2.27
C ALA A 500 -14.53 19.64 3.00
N ARG A 501 -14.49 20.99 2.85
CA ARG A 501 -13.57 21.85 3.60
C ARG A 501 -13.79 21.78 5.12
N ARG A 502 -15.04 21.82 5.60
CA ARG A 502 -15.37 21.65 7.03
C ARG A 502 -14.95 20.29 7.57
N MET A 503 -15.20 19.22 6.82
CA MET A 503 -14.77 17.88 7.22
C MET A 503 -13.25 17.80 7.32
N ALA A 504 -12.52 18.30 6.33
CA ALA A 504 -11.05 18.30 6.34
C ALA A 504 -10.48 19.14 7.50
N GLY A 505 -10.98 20.36 7.70
CA GLY A 505 -10.54 21.27 8.76
C GLY A 505 -10.84 20.80 10.18
N ASN A 506 -11.86 19.95 10.37
CA ASN A 506 -12.20 19.36 11.66
C ASN A 506 -11.51 18.01 11.93
N ALA A 507 -11.06 17.33 10.88
CA ALA A 507 -10.52 15.98 10.94
C ALA A 507 -8.98 15.95 11.07
N LEU A 508 -8.31 16.83 10.34
CA LEU A 508 -6.85 16.85 10.23
C LEU A 508 -6.24 17.78 11.27
N ASP A 509 -5.14 17.36 11.89
CA ASP A 509 -4.32 18.24 12.70
C ASP A 509 -3.09 18.76 11.95
N LEU A 510 -2.45 17.88 11.17
CA LEU A 510 -1.24 18.18 10.42
C LEU A 510 -1.33 17.70 8.97
N ILE A 511 -0.77 18.48 8.06
CA ILE A 511 -0.46 18.06 6.69
C ILE A 511 1.05 18.11 6.51
N VAL A 512 1.67 16.95 6.25
CA VAL A 512 3.11 16.80 5.99
C VAL A 512 3.32 16.63 4.49
N TYR A 513 3.97 17.57 3.83
CA TYR A 513 4.20 17.51 2.38
C TYR A 513 5.61 17.01 2.04
N VAL A 514 5.67 15.85 1.38
CA VAL A 514 6.91 15.22 0.91
C VAL A 514 7.15 15.57 -0.56
N THR A 515 8.30 16.21 -0.81
CA THR A 515 8.81 16.59 -2.13
C THR A 515 9.81 15.56 -2.63
N VAL A 516 9.84 15.37 -3.94
CA VAL A 516 10.94 14.70 -4.63
C VAL A 516 11.47 15.61 -5.74
N GLU A 517 12.77 15.82 -5.75
CA GLU A 517 13.50 16.43 -6.86
C GLU A 517 14.37 15.36 -7.51
N ASP A 518 14.15 15.10 -8.80
CA ASP A 518 14.82 14.03 -9.55
C ASP A 518 15.89 14.62 -10.47
N GLU A 519 17.14 14.61 -10.02
CA GLU A 519 18.28 15.13 -10.77
C GLU A 519 19.00 14.02 -11.58
N THR A 520 18.45 12.80 -11.64
CA THR A 520 19.11 11.67 -12.34
C THR A 520 19.31 11.94 -13.84
N GLY A 521 18.38 12.65 -14.47
CA GLY A 521 18.49 13.08 -15.88
C GLY A 521 19.61 14.08 -16.19
N ILE A 522 20.25 14.66 -15.17
CA ILE A 522 21.40 15.58 -15.29
C ILE A 522 22.65 15.06 -14.57
N GLY A 523 22.72 13.75 -14.27
CA GLY A 523 23.86 13.13 -13.57
C GLY A 523 23.86 13.32 -12.05
N GLY A 524 22.80 13.88 -11.49
CA GLY A 524 22.57 13.95 -10.04
C GLY A 524 21.87 12.69 -9.52
N ARG A 525 21.23 12.82 -8.35
CA ARG A 525 20.44 11.75 -7.72
C ARG A 525 18.99 12.20 -7.49
N LYS A 526 18.15 11.29 -7.03
CA LYS A 526 16.85 11.64 -6.44
C LYS A 526 17.08 12.20 -5.04
N HIS A 527 16.35 13.25 -4.71
CA HIS A 527 16.32 13.87 -3.40
C HIS A 527 14.88 13.86 -2.88
N ARG A 528 14.59 13.03 -1.88
CA ARG A 528 13.27 12.97 -1.22
C ARG A 528 13.36 13.68 0.14
N PHE A 529 12.47 14.62 0.42
CA PHE A 529 12.46 15.38 1.68
C PHE A 529 11.10 16.01 1.98
N VAL A 530 10.80 16.24 3.26
CA VAL A 530 9.67 17.07 3.69
C VAL A 530 10.02 18.54 3.41
N SER A 531 9.14 19.24 2.72
CA SER A 531 9.28 20.68 2.44
C SER A 531 8.34 21.54 3.29
N HIS A 532 7.17 21.02 3.65
CA HIS A 532 6.17 21.71 4.46
C HIS A 532 5.59 20.79 5.54
N VAL A 533 5.32 21.36 6.71
CA VAL A 533 4.49 20.79 7.76
C VAL A 533 3.51 21.89 8.18
N GLU A 534 2.27 21.74 7.75
CA GLU A 534 1.18 22.67 7.97
C GLU A 534 0.34 22.22 9.18
N GLU A 535 0.17 23.10 10.17
CA GLU A 535 -0.87 22.95 11.18
C GLU A 535 -2.21 23.34 10.57
N VAL A 536 -3.18 22.42 10.58
CA VAL A 536 -4.56 22.72 10.17
C VAL A 536 -5.25 23.44 11.32
N ILE A 537 -5.81 24.62 11.04
CA ILE A 537 -6.51 25.47 12.03
C ILE A 537 -8.03 25.26 11.98
N GLY A 538 -8.57 24.96 10.80
CA GLY A 538 -10.00 24.78 10.56
C GLY A 538 -10.42 25.26 9.17
N VAL A 539 -11.58 25.91 9.07
CA VAL A 539 -12.03 26.60 7.85
C VAL A 539 -11.85 28.11 8.04
N GLY A 540 -11.07 28.74 7.15
CA GLY A 540 -10.81 30.16 7.17
C GLY A 540 -11.86 30.98 6.44
N GLU A 541 -11.75 32.31 6.57
CA GLU A 541 -12.54 33.26 5.79
C GLU A 541 -12.31 33.03 4.28
N GLY A 542 -13.39 33.03 3.48
CA GLY A 542 -13.35 32.58 2.08
C GLY A 542 -13.47 31.05 1.88
N GLY A 543 -13.71 30.29 2.95
CA GLY A 543 -14.11 28.87 2.89
C GLY A 543 -12.98 27.89 2.54
N ARG A 544 -11.72 28.33 2.51
CA ARG A 544 -10.55 27.45 2.34
C ARG A 544 -10.21 26.75 3.67
N ILE A 545 -9.50 25.64 3.61
CA ILE A 545 -8.88 25.06 4.80
C ILE A 545 -7.80 26.04 5.26
N ALA A 546 -7.91 26.55 6.49
CA ALA A 546 -6.94 27.44 7.08
C ALA A 546 -5.77 26.62 7.64
N THR A 547 -4.55 27.01 7.30
CA THR A 547 -3.32 26.38 7.77
C THR A 547 -2.30 27.40 8.25
N THR A 548 -1.44 26.96 9.17
CA THR A 548 -0.25 27.68 9.63
C THR A 548 0.98 26.84 9.30
N THR A 549 1.90 27.39 8.51
CA THR A 549 3.14 26.70 8.12
C THR A 549 4.10 26.62 9.31
N VAL A 550 4.04 25.56 10.11
CA VAL A 550 4.94 25.36 11.25
C VAL A 550 6.37 25.17 10.76
N PHE A 551 6.54 24.32 9.75
CA PHE A 551 7.78 24.18 8.99
C PHE A 551 7.51 24.40 7.51
N GLY A 552 8.39 25.15 6.84
CA GLY A 552 8.26 25.47 5.41
C GLY A 552 9.63 25.52 4.72
N PRO A 553 9.69 25.64 3.40
CA PRO A 553 10.89 25.40 2.62
C PRO A 553 11.96 26.44 2.93
N GLY A 554 13.15 25.97 3.31
CA GLY A 554 14.37 26.75 3.47
C GLY A 554 15.04 27.05 2.13
N ALA A 555 16.26 27.58 2.18
CA ALA A 555 17.00 27.99 0.98
C ALA A 555 17.24 26.84 -0.03
N ASP A 556 17.29 25.59 0.42
CA ASP A 556 17.47 24.37 -0.40
C ASP A 556 16.17 23.56 -0.62
N GLY A 557 15.02 24.17 -0.31
CA GLY A 557 13.69 23.58 -0.44
C GLY A 557 13.27 22.70 0.75
N ARG A 558 14.22 22.29 1.61
CA ARG A 558 13.94 21.40 2.74
C ARG A 558 13.29 22.15 3.90
N ALA A 559 12.40 21.48 4.65
CA ALA A 559 11.65 22.10 5.73
C ALA A 559 12.55 22.72 6.81
N ILE A 560 12.26 23.95 7.21
CA ILE A 560 12.84 24.65 8.36
C ILE A 560 11.72 25.32 9.17
N PRO A 561 11.90 25.59 10.47
CA PRO A 561 10.89 26.27 11.27
C PRO A 561 10.50 27.63 10.69
N ARG A 562 9.19 27.93 10.63
CA ARG A 562 8.64 29.19 10.13
C ARG A 562 7.72 29.87 11.14
N HIS A 563 6.81 29.11 11.74
CA HIS A 563 5.87 29.63 12.75
C HIS A 563 5.77 28.66 13.93
N LEU A 564 5.36 29.16 15.09
CA LEU A 564 5.02 28.30 16.23
C LEU A 564 3.61 27.73 16.00
N PRO A 565 3.38 26.44 16.31
CA PRO A 565 2.02 25.89 16.31
C PRO A 565 1.18 26.58 17.38
N GLU A 566 -0.10 26.81 17.13
CA GLU A 566 -1.00 27.52 18.06
C GLU A 566 -2.09 26.60 18.60
N ARG A 567 -2.87 25.96 17.71
CA ARG A 567 -4.02 25.11 18.07
C ARG A 567 -3.57 23.83 18.78
N ILE A 568 -2.51 23.18 18.31
CA ILE A 568 -2.00 21.92 18.88
C ILE A 568 -1.00 22.12 20.04
N ARG A 569 -0.66 23.37 20.40
CA ARG A 569 0.43 23.72 21.33
C ARG A 569 0.28 23.03 22.69
N GLU A 570 -0.92 23.01 23.27
CA GLU A 570 -1.15 22.34 24.56
C GLU A 570 -1.03 20.82 24.47
N GLN A 571 -1.44 20.21 23.35
CA GLN A 571 -1.37 18.77 23.15
C GLN A 571 0.10 18.31 23.08
N LEU A 572 0.95 19.09 22.39
CA LEU A 572 2.40 18.87 22.35
C LEU A 572 3.06 19.06 23.74
N LEU A 573 2.67 20.11 24.48
CA LEU A 573 3.18 20.35 25.83
C LEU A 573 2.83 19.22 26.81
N ARG A 574 1.62 18.66 26.71
CA ARG A 574 1.18 17.51 27.55
C ARG A 574 2.02 16.25 27.35
N VAL A 575 2.71 16.11 26.22
CA VAL A 575 3.64 15.00 25.93
C VAL A 575 5.11 15.40 26.03
N GLY A 576 5.41 16.56 26.63
CA GLY A 576 6.76 17.02 26.95
C GLY A 576 7.46 17.82 25.84
N TYR A 577 6.77 18.23 24.78
CA TYR A 577 7.34 19.04 23.70
C TYR A 577 6.93 20.52 23.84
N ASP A 578 7.85 21.38 24.26
CA ASP A 578 7.64 22.84 24.24
C ASP A 578 8.08 23.42 22.88
N ALA A 579 7.09 23.72 22.03
CA ALA A 579 7.32 24.29 20.71
C ALA A 579 8.09 25.62 20.72
N ARG A 580 8.18 26.34 21.84
CA ARG A 580 9.01 27.56 21.98
C ARG A 580 10.50 27.30 21.69
N MET A 581 10.97 26.04 21.78
CA MET A 581 12.32 25.67 21.36
C MET A 581 12.62 25.98 19.88
N LEU A 582 11.57 26.12 19.06
CA LEU A 582 11.69 26.49 17.64
C LEU A 582 11.97 28.00 17.42
N SER A 583 11.66 28.88 18.37
CA SER A 583 11.78 30.35 18.19
C SER A 583 13.17 30.78 17.72
N ARG A 584 14.24 30.25 18.33
CA ARG A 584 15.62 30.56 17.94
C ARG A 584 15.97 30.18 16.49
N TYR A 585 15.30 29.16 15.95
CA TYR A 585 15.50 28.68 14.57
C TYR A 585 14.64 29.48 13.58
N ILE A 586 13.44 29.89 13.99
CA ILE A 586 12.57 30.82 13.24
C ILE A 586 13.28 32.17 13.07
N GLU A 587 13.79 32.74 14.16
CA GLU A 587 14.52 34.02 14.18
C GLU A 587 15.80 33.97 13.32
N ALA A 588 16.55 32.87 13.38
CA ALA A 588 17.74 32.67 12.56
C ALA A 588 17.45 32.27 11.10
N GLY A 589 16.22 31.83 10.77
CA GLY A 589 15.84 31.37 9.44
C GLY A 589 16.54 30.08 8.99
N VAL A 590 16.89 29.18 9.93
CA VAL A 590 17.65 27.94 9.65
C VAL A 590 17.00 26.70 10.26
N GLY A 591 17.21 25.54 9.64
CA GLY A 591 16.90 24.23 10.22
C GLY A 591 18.12 23.60 10.89
N ALA A 592 18.00 22.32 11.27
CA ALA A 592 19.03 21.52 11.92
C ALA A 592 19.41 20.28 11.08
N TRP A 593 19.41 20.42 9.75
CA TRP A 593 19.81 19.39 8.79
C TRP A 593 21.28 19.01 8.99
N ARG A 594 21.55 17.70 9.07
CA ARG A 594 22.90 17.15 9.32
C ARG A 594 23.77 17.21 8.08
N ARG A 595 23.22 16.84 6.92
CA ARG A 595 23.96 16.77 5.66
C ARG A 595 23.55 17.95 4.76
N PRO A 596 24.52 18.66 4.13
CA PRO A 596 24.19 19.62 3.08
C PRO A 596 23.58 18.89 1.88
N ARG A 597 22.53 19.47 1.28
CA ARG A 597 21.95 18.94 0.05
C ARG A 597 22.83 19.33 -1.14
N HIS A 598 23.65 18.40 -1.60
CA HIS A 598 24.37 18.54 -2.86
C HIS A 598 23.42 18.34 -4.04
N THR A 599 23.25 19.39 -4.85
CA THR A 599 22.41 19.40 -6.07
C THR A 599 23.27 19.90 -7.23
N VAL A 600 23.15 19.25 -8.39
CA VAL A 600 23.93 19.57 -9.60
C VAL A 600 23.56 20.96 -10.11
N LEU A 601 22.30 21.36 -9.96
CA LEU A 601 21.78 22.65 -10.46
C LEU A 601 22.33 23.88 -9.72
N ARG A 602 22.93 23.72 -8.54
CA ARG A 602 23.53 24.84 -7.78
C ARG A 602 25.05 24.95 -7.92
N GLY A 603 25.70 24.05 -8.64
CA GLY A 603 27.14 24.13 -8.93
C GLY A 603 27.54 25.20 -9.96
N HIS A 604 26.57 25.95 -10.51
CA HIS A 604 26.75 26.90 -11.61
C HIS A 604 26.17 28.30 -11.32
N ARG A 605 26.13 28.73 -10.05
CA ARG A 605 25.78 30.10 -9.65
C ARG A 605 26.83 30.71 -8.73
#